data_AF-A0A176U2Q9-F1
#
_entry.id   AF-A0A176U2Q9-F1
#
_cell.length_a   1.000
_cell.length_b   1.000
_cell.length_c   1.000
_cell.angle_alpha   90.00
_cell.angle_beta   90.00
_cell.angle_gamma   90.00
#
_symmetry.space_group_name_H-M   'P 1'
#
loop_
_entity.id
_entity.type
_entity.pdbx_description
1 polymer ?
#
loop_
_entity_poly.entity_id
_entity_poly.type
_entity_poly.pdbx_seq_one_letter_code
_entity_poly.pdbx_strand_id
1 'polypeptide(L)'
;MKEYIFDSYDDFYNEYITVRSPQCIECGEDCELVDSEVACYIKDRKLQFSSMLLLRCKNCGREYLPRYSKQMIDGAYKLVVEANEFQGVFKPLGSKQQFDYCKEQNYLYDYRDYFNIPGLCEDREHYIEGFLTPVYFEKEALVYFRVLPEYEVNIFSESYGKIGKKDLSGRYQYEWDVPFGFNTAGKLIMWLGDIAVLDDKTKNILKPFNVESDHLLIDSDFYRAQLRCVFSKPIAEKQILLNKEIFIKNIKKKYNIDIYHLVEECVVHEKKIKHPVIFSEQNISEVINAYDKVLIEGFDVEQMRKLYEKLYCEQKRDCNYKKWQSIKLLEAILQMLSCTVLSMDVRMIMSPLYILHDYRIFFDHLLSLKKMDDIKRHIVETLGVSSFDEQEEIYSEEIRRLGILFDCFAILSK
;
A
#
# COMPACT_ATOMS: atom_id res chain seq x y z
N MET A 1 23.34 1.24 -22.13
CA MET A 1 23.66 -0.13 -22.59
C MET A 1 24.32 -0.91 -21.46
N LYS A 2 23.76 -2.06 -21.09
CA LYS A 2 24.27 -2.97 -20.06
C LYS A 2 25.03 -4.12 -20.73
N GLU A 3 26.18 -4.50 -20.18
CA GLU A 3 26.99 -5.60 -20.72
C GLU A 3 26.97 -6.82 -19.80
N TYR A 4 26.84 -8.00 -20.41
CA TYR A 4 27.04 -9.31 -19.78
C TYR A 4 28.10 -10.06 -20.57
N ILE A 5 29.10 -10.62 -19.87
CA ILE A 5 30.24 -11.29 -20.49
C ILE A 5 30.34 -12.70 -19.90
N PHE A 6 30.39 -13.69 -20.79
CA PHE A 6 30.56 -15.10 -20.48
C PHE A 6 31.71 -15.65 -21.33
N ASP A 7 32.70 -16.28 -20.68
CA ASP A 7 33.89 -16.78 -21.35
C ASP A 7 33.57 -17.96 -22.30
N SER A 8 32.52 -18.70 -21.98
CA SER A 8 31.99 -19.82 -22.78
C SER A 8 30.47 -19.87 -22.77
N TYR A 9 29.89 -20.70 -23.65
CA TYR A 9 28.45 -21.00 -23.61
C TYR A 9 28.08 -21.77 -22.34
N ASP A 10 28.97 -22.59 -21.78
CA ASP A 10 28.72 -23.31 -20.52
C ASP A 10 28.60 -22.34 -19.34
N ASP A 11 29.40 -21.26 -19.32
CA ASP A 11 29.27 -20.19 -18.32
C ASP A 11 27.92 -19.48 -18.42
N PHE A 12 27.49 -19.17 -19.66
CA PHE A 12 26.15 -18.65 -19.90
C PHE A 12 25.07 -19.65 -19.50
N TYR A 13 25.25 -20.94 -19.78
CA TYR A 13 24.27 -21.98 -19.45
C TYR A 13 24.10 -22.11 -17.92
N ASN A 14 25.19 -21.98 -17.15
CA ASN A 14 25.13 -21.91 -15.69
C ASN A 14 24.30 -20.71 -15.21
N GLU A 15 24.45 -19.54 -15.85
CA GLU A 15 23.55 -18.40 -15.59
C GLU A 15 22.11 -18.73 -16.02
N TYR A 16 21.90 -19.33 -17.20
CA TYR A 16 20.60 -19.68 -17.75
C TYR A 16 19.76 -20.53 -16.80
N ILE A 17 20.36 -21.57 -16.20
CA ILE A 17 19.67 -22.46 -15.26
C ILE A 17 19.50 -21.86 -13.85
N THR A 18 20.22 -20.78 -13.54
CA THR A 18 20.12 -20.11 -12.23
C THR A 18 18.79 -19.36 -12.13
N VAL A 19 17.88 -19.86 -11.30
CA VAL A 19 16.60 -19.19 -11.01
C VAL A 19 16.87 -17.94 -10.17
N ARG A 20 16.35 -16.80 -10.61
CA ARG A 20 16.48 -15.53 -9.88
C ARG A 20 15.28 -15.33 -8.94
N SER A 21 15.61 -15.02 -7.68
CA SER A 21 14.64 -14.58 -6.67
C SER A 21 14.12 -13.18 -6.99
N PRO A 22 12.88 -12.82 -6.59
CA PRO A 22 12.42 -11.43 -6.58
C PRO A 22 13.25 -10.52 -5.67
N GLN A 23 14.07 -11.08 -4.77
CA GLN A 23 14.99 -10.35 -3.90
C GLN A 23 16.43 -10.36 -4.40
N CYS A 24 17.13 -9.26 -4.16
CA CYS A 24 18.54 -9.10 -4.46
C CYS A 24 19.39 -10.02 -3.57
N ILE A 25 20.29 -10.78 -4.19
CA ILE A 25 21.18 -11.73 -3.49
C ILE A 25 22.16 -11.01 -2.54
N GLU A 26 22.44 -9.74 -2.77
CA GLU A 26 23.52 -9.00 -2.11
C GLU A 26 23.05 -8.20 -0.90
N CYS A 27 21.82 -7.68 -0.94
CA CYS A 27 21.25 -6.89 0.17
C CYS A 27 19.89 -7.37 0.66
N GLY A 28 19.27 -8.37 0.03
CA GLY A 28 17.97 -8.91 0.42
C GLY A 28 16.75 -8.06 0.02
N GLU A 29 16.96 -6.84 -0.48
CA GLU A 29 15.89 -5.94 -0.91
C GLU A 29 15.24 -6.41 -2.22
N ASP A 30 13.97 -6.03 -2.41
CA ASP A 30 13.22 -6.40 -3.61
C ASP A 30 13.84 -5.78 -4.89
N CYS A 31 13.73 -6.52 -5.98
CA CYS A 31 14.07 -6.08 -7.33
C CYS A 31 12.80 -5.71 -8.09
N GLU A 32 12.89 -4.76 -9.02
CA GLU A 32 11.82 -4.45 -9.98
C GLU A 32 12.31 -4.71 -11.41
N LEU A 33 11.39 -4.93 -12.33
CA LEU A 33 11.75 -5.01 -13.73
C LEU A 33 12.04 -3.63 -14.31
N VAL A 34 13.05 -3.57 -15.17
CA VAL A 34 13.44 -2.38 -15.93
C VAL A 34 13.77 -2.78 -17.36
N ASP A 35 13.34 -1.97 -18.33
CA ASP A 35 13.76 -2.15 -19.71
C ASP A 35 15.15 -1.53 -19.92
N SER A 36 16.01 -2.22 -20.66
CA SER A 36 17.37 -1.79 -20.91
C SER A 36 17.89 -2.34 -22.24
N GLU A 37 18.75 -1.56 -22.90
CA GLU A 37 19.60 -2.07 -23.97
C GLU A 37 20.67 -2.99 -23.40
N VAL A 38 20.79 -4.20 -23.92
CA VAL A 38 21.72 -5.22 -23.42
C VAL A 38 22.67 -5.68 -24.52
N ALA A 39 23.96 -5.74 -24.23
CA ALA A 39 24.95 -6.46 -25.03
C ALA A 39 25.42 -7.69 -24.24
N CYS A 40 25.22 -8.87 -24.81
CA CYS A 40 25.69 -10.13 -24.24
C CYS A 40 26.84 -10.67 -25.10
N TYR A 41 27.97 -10.93 -24.48
CA TYR A 41 29.15 -11.52 -25.09
C TYR A 41 29.27 -12.95 -24.58
N ILE A 42 29.24 -13.93 -25.49
CA ILE A 42 29.44 -15.34 -25.16
C ILE A 42 30.58 -15.83 -26.04
N LYS A 43 31.76 -16.02 -25.41
CA LYS A 43 33.01 -16.32 -26.10
C LYS A 43 33.36 -15.25 -27.15
N ASP A 44 33.28 -15.57 -28.44
CA ASP A 44 33.63 -14.74 -29.59
C ASP A 44 32.39 -14.12 -30.26
N ARG A 45 31.19 -14.31 -29.68
CA ARG A 45 29.93 -13.84 -30.26
C ARG A 45 29.33 -12.68 -29.48
N LYS A 46 28.87 -11.67 -30.21
CA LYS A 46 28.24 -10.46 -29.67
C LYS A 46 26.75 -10.42 -30.02
N LEU A 47 25.89 -10.42 -29.00
CA LEU A 47 24.44 -10.35 -29.14
C LEU A 47 23.96 -9.00 -28.59
N GLN A 48 23.32 -8.18 -29.41
CA GLN A 48 22.82 -6.87 -29.01
C GLN A 48 21.28 -6.87 -29.00
N PHE A 49 20.70 -6.49 -27.88
CA PHE A 49 19.25 -6.38 -27.68
C PHE A 49 18.89 -4.91 -27.45
N SER A 50 17.99 -4.37 -28.26
CA SER A 50 17.56 -2.97 -28.13
C SER A 50 16.59 -2.72 -26.96
N SER A 51 15.97 -3.78 -26.45
CA SER A 51 15.03 -3.75 -25.31
C SER A 51 14.97 -5.15 -24.71
N MET A 52 15.23 -5.25 -23.42
CA MET A 52 15.27 -6.48 -22.65
C MET A 52 14.97 -6.15 -21.19
N LEU A 53 14.08 -6.92 -20.57
CA LEU A 53 13.71 -6.71 -19.18
C LEU A 53 14.78 -7.30 -18.27
N LEU A 54 15.26 -6.50 -17.32
CA LEU A 54 16.22 -6.90 -16.29
C LEU A 54 15.58 -6.74 -14.91
N LEU A 55 15.95 -7.58 -13.96
CA LEU A 55 15.62 -7.37 -12.54
C LEU A 55 16.66 -6.44 -11.92
N ARG A 56 16.25 -5.24 -11.50
CA ARG A 56 17.11 -4.25 -10.84
C ARG A 56 16.72 -4.12 -9.38
N CYS A 57 17.68 -4.32 -8.47
CA CYS A 57 17.49 -4.10 -7.04
C CYS A 57 17.19 -2.62 -6.78
N LYS A 58 16.11 -2.35 -6.03
CA LYS A 58 15.70 -0.98 -5.69
C LYS A 58 16.70 -0.23 -4.79
N ASN A 59 17.44 -0.96 -3.97
CA ASN A 59 18.37 -0.38 -3.01
C ASN A 59 19.79 -0.22 -3.58
N CYS A 60 20.40 -1.30 -4.05
CA CYS A 60 21.80 -1.27 -4.51
C CYS A 60 21.98 -1.11 -6.02
N GLY A 61 20.89 -1.09 -6.81
CA GLY A 61 20.93 -0.91 -8.26
C GLY A 61 21.53 -2.07 -9.05
N ARG A 62 21.92 -3.18 -8.40
CA ARG A 62 22.43 -4.38 -9.10
C ARG A 62 21.35 -4.98 -9.99
N GLU A 63 21.77 -5.48 -11.13
CA GLU A 63 20.90 -6.00 -12.17
C GLU A 63 21.17 -7.48 -12.43
N TYR A 64 20.10 -8.21 -12.69
CA TYR A 64 20.12 -9.64 -12.95
C TYR A 64 19.27 -9.94 -14.18
N LEU A 65 19.66 -10.95 -14.94
CA LEU A 65 18.85 -11.47 -16.03
C LEU A 65 17.67 -12.29 -15.46
N PRO A 66 16.40 -11.94 -15.72
CA PRO A 66 15.26 -12.81 -15.43
C PRO A 66 15.19 -14.00 -16.41
N ARG A 67 14.41 -15.04 -16.07
CA ARG A 67 14.35 -16.31 -16.80
C ARG A 67 14.14 -16.12 -18.32
N TYR A 68 13.14 -15.34 -18.71
CA TYR A 68 12.81 -15.18 -20.13
C TYR A 68 13.84 -14.35 -20.91
N SER A 69 14.41 -13.30 -20.29
CA SER A 69 15.58 -12.61 -20.87
C SER A 69 16.76 -13.56 -21.14
N LYS A 70 17.00 -14.54 -20.27
CA LYS A 70 18.01 -15.59 -20.53
C LYS A 70 17.59 -16.51 -21.68
N GLN A 71 16.31 -16.88 -21.78
CA GLN A 71 15.78 -17.67 -22.92
C GLN A 71 15.97 -16.94 -24.26
N MET A 72 15.76 -15.62 -24.27
CA MET A 72 16.01 -14.79 -25.45
C MET A 72 17.49 -14.79 -25.83
N ILE A 73 18.40 -14.69 -24.86
CA ILE A 73 19.86 -14.77 -25.11
C ILE A 73 20.24 -16.14 -25.67
N ASP A 74 19.69 -17.23 -25.10
CA ASP A 74 19.95 -18.59 -25.58
C ASP A 74 19.50 -18.79 -27.04
N GLY A 75 18.27 -18.38 -27.36
CA GLY A 75 17.74 -18.47 -28.72
C GLY A 75 18.54 -17.62 -29.71
N ALA A 76 18.88 -16.39 -29.32
CA ALA A 76 19.72 -15.49 -30.12
C ALA A 76 21.12 -16.06 -30.38
N TYR A 77 21.74 -16.67 -29.37
CA TYR A 77 23.04 -17.33 -29.49
C TYR A 77 22.96 -18.47 -30.51
N LYS A 78 21.97 -19.36 -30.39
CA LYS A 78 21.75 -20.49 -31.30
C LYS A 78 21.56 -20.04 -32.74
N LEU A 79 20.74 -19.00 -32.97
CA LEU A 79 20.53 -18.43 -34.31
C LEU A 79 21.84 -17.91 -34.94
N VAL A 80 22.66 -17.20 -34.17
CA VAL A 80 23.95 -16.67 -34.64
C VAL A 80 24.96 -17.79 -34.90
N VAL A 81 24.94 -18.86 -34.09
CA VAL A 81 25.73 -20.08 -34.31
C VAL A 81 25.32 -20.78 -35.60
N GLU A 82 24.02 -21.03 -35.79
CA GLU A 82 23.48 -21.69 -36.98
C GLU A 82 23.75 -20.89 -38.26
N ALA A 83 23.71 -19.56 -38.19
CA ALA A 83 24.05 -18.67 -39.29
C ALA A 83 25.56 -18.53 -39.54
N ASN A 84 26.41 -19.10 -38.69
CA ASN A 84 27.87 -18.93 -38.72
C ASN A 84 28.34 -17.47 -38.64
N GLU A 85 27.60 -16.63 -37.91
CA GLU A 85 27.86 -15.20 -37.73
C GLU A 85 28.54 -14.89 -36.39
N PHE A 86 29.27 -13.79 -36.27
CA PHE A 86 29.89 -13.41 -34.98
C PHE A 86 29.09 -12.35 -34.21
N GLN A 87 28.11 -11.72 -34.85
CA GLN A 87 27.30 -10.67 -34.26
C GLN A 87 25.84 -10.81 -34.66
N GLY A 88 24.93 -10.55 -33.72
CA GLY A 88 23.50 -10.45 -33.98
C GLY A 88 22.90 -9.21 -33.30
N VAL A 89 21.96 -8.55 -33.98
CA VAL A 89 21.16 -7.46 -33.42
C VAL A 89 19.71 -7.90 -33.38
N PHE A 90 19.15 -7.95 -32.18
CA PHE A 90 17.82 -8.44 -31.87
C PHE A 90 16.96 -7.30 -31.38
N LYS A 91 15.77 -7.18 -31.97
CA LYS A 91 14.76 -6.19 -31.59
C LYS A 91 13.49 -6.94 -31.19
N PRO A 92 12.72 -6.44 -30.21
CA PRO A 92 11.41 -7.01 -29.92
C PRO A 92 10.55 -7.02 -31.18
N LEU A 93 9.91 -8.16 -31.45
CA LEU A 93 8.85 -8.21 -32.44
C LEU A 93 7.71 -7.33 -31.93
N GLY A 94 7.26 -6.37 -32.74
CA GLY A 94 6.14 -5.48 -32.39
C GLY A 94 4.80 -6.20 -32.21
N SER A 95 4.74 -7.51 -32.45
CA SER A 95 3.59 -8.35 -32.14
C SER A 95 3.48 -8.55 -30.63
N LYS A 96 2.50 -7.90 -30.01
CA LYS A 96 2.09 -8.18 -28.63
C LYS A 96 1.50 -9.59 -28.61
N GLN A 97 2.15 -10.55 -27.95
CA GLN A 97 1.49 -11.83 -27.63
C GLN A 97 0.24 -11.49 -26.82
N GLN A 98 -0.90 -12.06 -27.22
CA GLN A 98 -2.14 -11.94 -26.48
C GLN A 98 -2.49 -13.31 -25.91
N PHE A 99 -2.75 -13.36 -24.62
CA PHE A 99 -3.23 -14.55 -23.93
C PHE A 99 -4.71 -14.76 -24.17
N ASP A 100 -5.21 -15.94 -23.80
CA ASP A 100 -6.59 -16.36 -24.10
C ASP A 100 -7.68 -15.70 -23.25
N TYR A 101 -7.28 -14.77 -22.38
CA TYR A 101 -8.15 -14.04 -21.46
C TYR A 101 -8.54 -12.66 -22.00
N CYS A 102 -9.79 -12.25 -21.74
CA CYS A 102 -10.30 -10.91 -22.02
C CYS A 102 -10.08 -10.41 -23.46
N LYS A 103 -10.10 -11.32 -24.45
CA LYS A 103 -9.81 -10.98 -25.86
C LYS A 103 -10.73 -9.90 -26.43
N GLU A 104 -12.01 -9.93 -26.07
CA GLU A 104 -13.00 -8.96 -26.54
C GLU A 104 -12.70 -7.54 -26.04
N GLN A 105 -12.28 -7.41 -24.78
CA GLN A 105 -11.92 -6.12 -24.18
C GLN A 105 -10.53 -5.64 -24.59
N ASN A 106 -9.67 -6.54 -25.09
CA ASN A 106 -8.37 -6.23 -25.66
C ASN A 106 -7.52 -5.32 -24.75
N TYR A 107 -7.40 -5.67 -23.46
CA TYR A 107 -6.63 -4.88 -22.49
C TYR A 107 -5.17 -4.73 -22.92
N LEU A 108 -4.61 -3.57 -22.60
CA LEU A 108 -3.19 -3.27 -22.65
C LEU A 108 -2.51 -3.96 -21.46
N TYR A 109 -1.58 -4.85 -21.79
CA TYR A 109 -0.61 -5.44 -20.87
C TYR A 109 0.66 -5.76 -21.67
N ASP A 110 1.77 -5.98 -20.98
CA ASP A 110 2.98 -6.50 -21.59
C ASP A 110 3.13 -7.98 -21.23
N TYR A 111 3.05 -8.86 -22.23
CA TYR A 111 3.22 -10.31 -22.02
C TYR A 111 4.58 -10.66 -21.43
N ARG A 112 5.59 -9.79 -21.61
CA ARG A 112 6.93 -9.98 -21.03
C ARG A 112 6.91 -9.93 -19.51
N ASP A 113 5.93 -9.26 -18.89
CA ASP A 113 5.78 -9.25 -17.42
C ASP A 113 5.52 -10.65 -16.88
N TYR A 114 4.58 -11.37 -17.51
CA TYR A 114 4.26 -12.75 -17.15
C TYR A 114 5.49 -13.68 -17.17
N PHE A 115 6.37 -13.48 -18.16
CA PHE A 115 7.55 -14.33 -18.32
C PHE A 115 8.80 -13.86 -17.54
N ASN A 116 8.89 -12.58 -17.17
CA ASN A 116 10.08 -12.02 -16.52
C ASN A 116 9.91 -11.71 -15.04
N ILE A 117 8.69 -11.43 -14.57
CA ILE A 117 8.45 -11.22 -13.14
C ILE A 117 8.50 -12.60 -12.46
N PRO A 118 9.35 -12.81 -11.45
CA PRO A 118 9.52 -14.11 -10.83
C PRO A 118 8.20 -14.69 -10.31
N GLY A 119 7.95 -15.97 -10.63
CA GLY A 119 6.79 -16.72 -10.14
C GLY A 119 5.53 -16.64 -11.00
N LEU A 120 5.35 -15.63 -11.86
CA LEU A 120 4.09 -15.47 -12.60
C LEU A 120 3.85 -16.59 -13.63
N CYS A 121 4.89 -17.00 -14.36
CA CYS A 121 4.82 -18.10 -15.33
C CYS A 121 4.96 -19.50 -14.72
N GLU A 122 5.09 -19.62 -13.39
CA GLU A 122 5.12 -20.92 -12.68
C GLU A 122 3.74 -21.32 -12.15
N ASP A 123 2.68 -20.66 -12.61
CA ASP A 123 1.30 -20.94 -12.24
C ASP A 123 0.92 -22.39 -12.60
N ARG A 124 0.65 -23.19 -11.56
CA ARG A 124 0.20 -24.58 -11.68
C ARG A 124 -1.27 -24.74 -11.30
N GLU A 125 -1.90 -23.68 -10.82
CA GLU A 125 -3.30 -23.69 -10.39
C GLU A 125 -4.22 -23.48 -11.60
N HIS A 126 -3.79 -22.65 -12.55
CA HIS A 126 -4.56 -22.34 -13.74
C HIS A 126 -4.03 -23.07 -14.97
N TYR A 127 -4.95 -23.57 -15.80
CA TYR A 127 -4.62 -24.41 -16.97
C TYR A 127 -4.28 -23.62 -18.24
N ILE A 128 -4.55 -22.31 -18.26
CA ILE A 128 -4.36 -21.47 -19.44
C ILE A 128 -3.24 -20.46 -19.15
N GLU A 129 -2.29 -20.37 -20.07
CA GLU A 129 -1.14 -19.47 -19.97
C GLU A 129 -1.59 -18.01 -19.86
N GLY A 130 -0.89 -17.26 -19.00
CA GLY A 130 -1.09 -15.82 -18.84
C GLY A 130 -2.12 -15.41 -17.80
N PHE A 131 -2.66 -16.32 -16.97
CA PHE A 131 -3.61 -15.99 -15.90
C PHE A 131 -3.06 -14.88 -14.98
N LEU A 132 -1.84 -15.06 -14.46
CA LEU A 132 -1.16 -14.10 -13.58
C LEU A 132 -0.50 -12.93 -14.33
N THR A 133 -0.88 -12.65 -15.57
CA THR A 133 -0.35 -11.47 -16.28
C THR A 133 -0.88 -10.21 -15.60
N PRO A 134 -0.02 -9.28 -15.14
CA PRO A 134 -0.48 -8.05 -14.53
C PRO A 134 -1.07 -7.12 -15.58
N VAL A 135 -2.26 -6.60 -15.31
CA VAL A 135 -2.92 -5.57 -16.10
C VAL A 135 -2.99 -4.30 -15.27
N TYR A 136 -2.58 -3.19 -15.86
CA TYR A 136 -2.37 -1.92 -15.18
C TYR A 136 -3.51 -0.95 -15.48
N PHE A 137 -3.93 -0.21 -14.45
CA PHE A 137 -4.99 0.78 -14.52
C PHE A 137 -4.64 2.03 -13.71
N GLU A 138 -5.26 3.14 -14.06
CA GLU A 138 -5.33 4.32 -13.18
C GLU A 138 -6.12 3.99 -11.91
N LYS A 139 -5.67 4.48 -10.74
CA LYS A 139 -6.31 4.17 -9.44
C LYS A 139 -7.75 4.71 -9.34
N GLU A 140 -8.06 5.71 -10.15
CA GLU A 140 -9.35 6.36 -10.34
C GLU A 140 -10.45 5.36 -10.72
N ALA A 141 -10.11 4.22 -11.32
CA ALA A 141 -11.05 3.12 -11.57
C ALA A 141 -11.80 2.69 -10.29
N LEU A 142 -11.14 2.73 -9.13
CA LEU A 142 -11.74 2.35 -7.85
C LEU A 142 -12.85 3.29 -7.38
N VAL A 143 -12.91 4.53 -7.88
CA VAL A 143 -13.99 5.46 -7.55
C VAL A 143 -15.33 4.90 -7.97
N TYR A 144 -15.40 4.33 -9.17
CA TYR A 144 -16.63 3.74 -9.70
C TYR A 144 -17.14 2.63 -8.78
N PHE A 145 -16.25 1.73 -8.36
CA PHE A 145 -16.57 0.61 -7.47
C PHE A 145 -16.90 1.05 -6.03
N ARG A 146 -16.44 2.23 -5.59
CA ARG A 146 -16.81 2.78 -4.28
C ARG A 146 -18.17 3.47 -4.27
N VAL A 147 -18.55 4.10 -5.37
CA VAL A 147 -19.81 4.84 -5.48
C VAL A 147 -21.00 3.92 -5.66
N LEU A 148 -20.84 2.83 -6.41
CA LEU A 148 -21.93 1.92 -6.69
C LEU A 148 -22.17 0.92 -5.54
N PRO A 149 -23.41 0.81 -5.03
CA PRO A 149 -23.71 -0.01 -3.85
C PRO A 149 -23.59 -1.52 -4.10
N GLU A 150 -23.64 -1.94 -5.37
CA GLU A 150 -23.48 -3.35 -5.79
C GLU A 150 -22.04 -3.87 -5.61
N TYR A 151 -21.07 -2.97 -5.48
CA TYR A 151 -19.67 -3.34 -5.25
C TYR A 151 -19.23 -3.03 -3.81
N GLU A 152 -18.13 -3.65 -3.41
CA GLU A 152 -17.41 -3.36 -2.19
C GLU A 152 -15.92 -3.33 -2.51
N VAL A 153 -15.27 -2.22 -2.15
CA VAL A 153 -13.81 -2.07 -2.22
C VAL A 153 -13.25 -2.13 -0.81
N ASN A 154 -12.32 -3.06 -0.58
CA ASN A 154 -11.63 -3.20 0.69
C ASN A 154 -10.10 -3.15 0.47
N ILE A 155 -9.47 -2.05 0.88
CA ILE A 155 -8.01 -1.90 0.92
C ILE A 155 -7.58 -2.23 2.33
N PHE A 156 -6.99 -3.41 2.52
CA PHE A 156 -6.65 -3.91 3.86
C PHE A 156 -5.16 -3.83 4.17
N SER A 157 -4.31 -3.50 3.19
CA SER A 157 -2.91 -3.10 3.39
C SER A 157 -2.52 -1.99 2.41
N GLU A 158 -1.35 -1.39 2.59
CA GLU A 158 -0.90 -0.21 1.84
C GLU A 158 -0.90 -0.41 0.31
N SER A 159 -0.70 -1.64 -0.16
CA SER A 159 -0.65 -1.95 -1.61
C SER A 159 -1.42 -3.20 -2.01
N TYR A 160 -2.34 -3.69 -1.17
CA TYR A 160 -3.16 -4.87 -1.45
C TYR A 160 -4.59 -4.71 -0.91
N GLY A 161 -5.56 -4.98 -1.79
CA GLY A 161 -6.98 -4.97 -1.50
C GLY A 161 -7.77 -5.96 -2.35
N LYS A 162 -9.10 -5.85 -2.29
CA LYS A 162 -10.03 -6.61 -3.12
C LYS A 162 -11.26 -5.80 -3.53
N ILE A 163 -11.81 -6.13 -4.70
CA ILE A 163 -13.12 -5.67 -5.15
C ILE A 163 -14.05 -6.88 -5.14
N GLY A 164 -15.20 -6.76 -4.48
CA GLY A 164 -16.25 -7.77 -4.52
C GLY A 164 -17.54 -7.19 -5.11
N LYS A 165 -18.24 -7.98 -5.91
CA LYS A 165 -19.63 -7.68 -6.31
C LYS A 165 -20.58 -8.46 -5.42
N LYS A 166 -21.48 -7.75 -4.74
CA LYS A 166 -22.40 -8.35 -3.75
C LYS A 166 -23.39 -9.28 -4.43
N ASP A 167 -23.66 -10.42 -3.80
CA ASP A 167 -24.72 -11.34 -4.23
C ASP A 167 -26.09 -10.81 -3.82
N LEU A 168 -26.87 -10.41 -4.82
CA LEU A 168 -28.23 -9.87 -4.62
C LEU A 168 -29.22 -10.91 -4.10
N SER A 169 -28.92 -12.20 -4.25
CA SER A 169 -29.75 -13.28 -3.68
C SER A 169 -29.53 -13.47 -2.18
N GLY A 170 -28.44 -12.92 -1.63
CA GLY A 170 -28.05 -13.04 -0.23
C GLY A 170 -27.62 -14.45 0.19
N ARG A 171 -27.37 -15.37 -0.77
CA ARG A 171 -26.89 -16.73 -0.46
C ARG A 171 -25.42 -16.72 -0.09
N TYR A 172 -24.64 -15.93 -0.81
CA TYR A 172 -23.22 -15.68 -0.54
C TYR A 172 -22.99 -14.21 -0.21
N GLN A 173 -21.79 -13.88 0.25
CA GLN A 173 -21.41 -12.48 0.44
C GLN A 173 -21.19 -11.77 -0.91
N TYR A 174 -20.56 -12.47 -1.86
CA TYR A 174 -20.20 -11.94 -3.17
C TYR A 174 -20.57 -12.93 -4.29
N GLU A 175 -21.00 -12.40 -5.44
CA GLU A 175 -21.06 -13.15 -6.71
C GLU A 175 -19.65 -13.54 -7.17
N TRP A 176 -18.72 -12.60 -7.01
CA TRP A 176 -17.29 -12.77 -7.20
C TRP A 176 -16.55 -11.74 -6.33
N ASP A 177 -15.34 -12.08 -5.90
CA ASP A 177 -14.38 -11.12 -5.38
C ASP A 177 -13.00 -11.37 -5.97
N VAL A 178 -12.32 -10.30 -6.37
CA VAL A 178 -11.02 -10.36 -7.04
C VAL A 178 -10.00 -9.51 -6.29
N PRO A 179 -8.78 -10.02 -6.11
CA PRO A 179 -7.71 -9.28 -5.50
C PRO A 179 -7.17 -8.20 -6.45
N PHE A 180 -6.63 -7.12 -5.90
CA PHE A 180 -5.91 -6.09 -6.66
C PHE A 180 -4.77 -5.50 -5.83
N GLY A 181 -3.76 -4.97 -6.49
CA GLY A 181 -2.63 -4.28 -5.85
C GLY A 181 -2.41 -2.85 -6.32
N PHE A 182 -1.49 -2.17 -5.66
CA PHE A 182 -0.89 -0.93 -6.15
C PHE A 182 0.62 -1.13 -6.31
N ASN A 183 1.20 -0.63 -7.41
CA ASN A 183 2.65 -0.54 -7.51
C ASN A 183 3.17 0.78 -6.92
N THR A 184 4.49 0.92 -6.91
CA THR A 184 5.16 2.11 -6.40
C THR A 184 4.95 3.37 -7.26
N ALA A 185 4.39 3.23 -8.46
CA ALA A 185 3.94 4.35 -9.29
C ALA A 185 2.47 4.73 -9.05
N GLY A 186 1.79 4.06 -8.11
CA GLY A 186 0.39 4.32 -7.76
C GLY A 186 -0.63 3.73 -8.75
N LYS A 187 -0.20 2.89 -9.71
CA LYS A 187 -1.12 2.21 -10.63
C LYS A 187 -1.83 1.07 -9.91
N LEU A 188 -3.12 0.92 -10.21
CA LEU A 188 -3.91 -0.24 -9.84
C LEU A 188 -3.51 -1.44 -10.71
N ILE A 189 -3.30 -2.59 -10.09
CA ILE A 189 -2.90 -3.83 -10.78
C ILE A 189 -3.91 -4.93 -10.45
N MET A 190 -4.34 -5.65 -11.48
CA MET A 190 -5.16 -6.84 -11.35
C MET A 190 -4.60 -7.96 -12.23
N TRP A 191 -4.79 -9.22 -11.85
CA TRP A 191 -4.42 -10.34 -12.71
C TRP A 191 -5.38 -10.45 -13.89
N LEU A 192 -4.84 -10.68 -15.09
CA LEU A 192 -5.63 -10.82 -16.32
C LEU A 192 -6.68 -11.93 -16.21
N GLY A 193 -6.32 -13.04 -15.56
CA GLY A 193 -7.20 -14.16 -15.29
C GLY A 193 -8.36 -13.82 -14.35
N ASP A 194 -8.09 -13.05 -13.30
CA ASP A 194 -9.14 -12.58 -12.37
C ASP A 194 -10.13 -11.64 -13.07
N ILE A 195 -9.63 -10.74 -13.92
CA ILE A 195 -10.50 -9.87 -14.74
C ILE A 195 -11.42 -10.70 -15.64
N ALA A 196 -10.95 -11.86 -16.12
CA ALA A 196 -11.75 -12.73 -16.99
C ALA A 196 -12.99 -13.30 -16.29
N VAL A 197 -12.95 -13.47 -14.96
CA VAL A 197 -14.06 -13.96 -14.13
C VAL A 197 -15.17 -12.91 -13.97
N LEU A 198 -14.85 -11.63 -14.14
CA LEU A 198 -15.80 -10.52 -13.98
C LEU A 198 -16.91 -10.57 -15.05
N ASP A 199 -18.04 -9.93 -14.77
CA ASP A 199 -19.08 -9.74 -15.79
C ASP A 199 -18.69 -8.66 -16.81
N ASP A 200 -19.27 -8.71 -18.01
CA ASP A 200 -18.86 -7.85 -19.12
C ASP A 200 -19.08 -6.36 -18.84
N LYS A 201 -20.10 -6.01 -18.04
CA LYS A 201 -20.30 -4.63 -17.60
C LYS A 201 -19.09 -4.18 -16.78
N THR A 202 -18.67 -4.97 -15.79
CA THR A 202 -17.50 -4.66 -14.95
C THR A 202 -16.21 -4.59 -15.76
N LYS A 203 -15.99 -5.51 -16.71
CA LYS A 203 -14.82 -5.43 -17.60
C LYS A 203 -14.82 -4.11 -18.40
N ASN A 204 -15.96 -3.74 -18.97
CA ASN A 204 -16.09 -2.50 -19.73
C ASN A 204 -15.91 -1.22 -18.88
N ILE A 205 -16.19 -1.27 -17.57
CA ILE A 205 -15.92 -0.17 -16.64
C ILE A 205 -14.41 0.05 -16.46
N LEU A 206 -13.62 -1.03 -16.38
CA LEU A 206 -12.16 -0.95 -16.20
C LEU A 206 -11.44 -0.43 -17.44
N LYS A 207 -12.02 -0.67 -18.64
CA LYS A 207 -11.35 -0.44 -19.92
C LYS A 207 -10.82 0.98 -20.14
N PRO A 208 -11.56 2.06 -19.83
CA PRO A 208 -11.08 3.44 -20.02
C PRO A 208 -9.88 3.80 -19.15
N PHE A 209 -9.70 3.12 -18.02
CA PHE A 209 -8.60 3.37 -17.07
C PHE A 209 -7.38 2.49 -17.35
N ASN A 210 -7.44 1.58 -18.33
CA ASN A 210 -6.36 0.66 -18.62
C ASN A 210 -5.19 1.38 -19.29
N VAL A 211 -4.01 1.28 -18.68
CA VAL A 211 -2.79 1.96 -19.12
C VAL A 211 -1.69 0.95 -19.47
N GLU A 212 -0.62 1.44 -20.11
CA GLU A 212 0.54 0.62 -20.39
C GLU A 212 1.25 0.16 -19.10
N SER A 213 1.83 -1.05 -19.16
CA SER A 213 2.67 -1.58 -18.11
C SER A 213 3.89 -0.68 -17.91
N ASP A 214 4.24 -0.42 -16.65
CA ASP A 214 5.54 0.13 -16.25
C ASP A 214 6.49 -0.95 -15.70
N HIS A 215 6.09 -2.22 -15.76
CA HIS A 215 6.80 -3.39 -15.26
C HIS A 215 7.02 -3.42 -13.72
N LEU A 216 6.40 -2.49 -12.96
CA LEU A 216 6.54 -2.42 -11.52
C LEU A 216 5.44 -3.26 -10.84
N LEU A 217 5.83 -4.16 -9.93
CA LEU A 217 4.90 -5.04 -9.22
C LEU A 217 5.51 -5.66 -7.96
N ILE A 218 6.80 -5.98 -7.99
CA ILE A 218 7.42 -6.87 -7.00
C ILE A 218 7.46 -6.21 -5.62
N ASP A 219 7.72 -4.91 -5.56
CA ASP A 219 7.60 -4.09 -4.35
C ASP A 219 6.14 -3.69 -4.09
N SER A 220 5.31 -4.70 -3.85
CA SER A 220 3.93 -4.55 -3.39
C SER A 220 3.56 -5.68 -2.44
N ASP A 221 2.73 -5.37 -1.46
CA ASP A 221 2.11 -6.36 -0.58
C ASP A 221 1.21 -7.32 -1.39
N PHE A 222 0.67 -6.86 -2.53
CA PHE A 222 -0.14 -7.68 -3.42
C PHE A 222 0.67 -8.83 -4.00
N TYR A 223 1.82 -8.53 -4.62
CA TYR A 223 2.71 -9.54 -5.14
C TYR A 223 3.24 -10.46 -4.02
N ARG A 224 3.70 -9.88 -2.91
CA ARG A 224 4.25 -10.67 -1.80
C ARG A 224 3.21 -11.60 -1.15
N ALA A 225 1.98 -11.15 -0.99
CA ALA A 225 0.92 -11.96 -0.41
C ALA A 225 0.48 -13.07 -1.37
N GLN A 226 0.26 -12.75 -2.65
CA GLN A 226 -0.27 -13.68 -3.65
C GLN A 226 0.78 -14.71 -4.12
N LEU A 227 2.03 -14.29 -4.31
CA LEU A 227 3.08 -15.14 -4.90
C LEU A 227 4.08 -15.68 -3.88
N ARG A 228 4.27 -15.00 -2.75
CA ARG A 228 5.30 -15.35 -1.75
C ARG A 228 4.72 -15.75 -0.39
N CYS A 229 3.39 -15.77 -0.25
CA CYS A 229 2.68 -16.09 0.98
C CYS A 229 3.15 -15.24 2.19
N VAL A 230 3.51 -13.97 1.94
CA VAL A 230 3.89 -13.03 3.01
C VAL A 230 2.65 -12.28 3.45
N PHE A 231 2.27 -12.42 4.73
CA PHE A 231 1.16 -11.68 5.29
C PHE A 231 1.45 -10.18 5.33
N SER A 232 0.56 -9.38 4.74
CA SER A 232 0.66 -7.93 4.76
C SER A 232 0.28 -7.35 6.12
N LYS A 233 0.80 -6.17 6.41
CA LYS A 233 0.36 -5.40 7.58
C LYS A 233 -0.97 -4.72 7.24
N PRO A 234 -1.87 -4.54 8.22
CA PRO A 234 -3.06 -3.72 8.01
C PRO A 234 -2.67 -2.31 7.55
N ILE A 235 -3.55 -1.62 6.81
CA ILE A 235 -3.36 -0.17 6.53
C ILE A 235 -3.07 0.62 7.81
N ALA A 236 -2.29 1.68 7.70
CA ALA A 236 -1.93 2.57 8.81
C ALA A 236 -3.16 2.96 9.65
N GLU A 237 -4.29 3.17 9.00
CA GLU A 237 -5.53 3.53 9.65
C GLU A 237 -6.03 2.46 10.62
N LYS A 238 -5.99 1.19 10.21
CA LYS A 238 -6.39 0.08 11.07
C LYS A 238 -5.36 -0.18 12.16
N GLN A 239 -4.08 0.05 11.90
CA GLN A 239 -3.02 -0.07 12.92
C GLN A 239 -3.23 0.91 14.08
N ILE A 240 -3.65 2.16 13.80
CA ILE A 240 -3.99 3.15 14.84
C ILE A 240 -5.08 2.62 15.78
N LEU A 241 -6.15 2.06 15.21
CA LEU A 241 -7.27 1.50 15.98
C LEU A 241 -6.84 0.32 16.85
N LEU A 242 -6.05 -0.61 16.29
CA LEU A 242 -5.49 -1.74 17.03
C LEU A 242 -4.60 -1.26 18.19
N ASN A 243 -3.77 -0.24 17.96
CA ASN A 243 -2.91 0.33 19.00
C ASN A 243 -3.71 1.03 20.10
N LYS A 244 -4.82 1.72 19.76
CA LYS A 244 -5.77 2.23 20.75
C LYS A 244 -6.36 1.11 21.61
N GLU A 245 -6.83 0.01 21.00
CA GLU A 245 -7.37 -1.12 21.75
C GLU A 245 -6.33 -1.74 22.68
N ILE A 246 -5.08 -1.88 22.23
CA ILE A 246 -3.95 -2.37 23.04
C ILE A 246 -3.72 -1.45 24.23
N PHE A 247 -3.69 -0.12 24.01
CA PHE A 247 -3.55 0.87 25.07
C PHE A 247 -4.64 0.71 26.14
N ILE A 248 -5.91 0.69 25.73
CA ILE A 248 -7.06 0.54 26.63
C ILE A 248 -6.95 -0.77 27.42
N LYS A 249 -6.64 -1.89 26.75
CA LYS A 249 -6.47 -3.20 27.37
C LYS A 249 -5.34 -3.21 28.41
N ASN A 250 -4.21 -2.56 28.10
CA ASN A 250 -3.08 -2.46 29.01
C ASN A 250 -3.44 -1.65 30.26
N ILE A 251 -4.10 -0.50 30.10
CA ILE A 251 -4.59 0.31 31.22
C ILE A 251 -5.55 -0.48 32.10
N LYS A 252 -6.54 -1.16 31.51
CA LYS A 252 -7.49 -2.00 32.25
C LYS A 252 -6.78 -3.10 33.03
N LYS A 253 -5.81 -3.77 32.41
CA LYS A 253 -5.01 -4.82 33.06
C LYS A 253 -4.15 -4.28 34.22
N LYS A 254 -3.52 -3.11 34.05
CA LYS A 254 -2.53 -2.56 34.99
C LYS A 254 -3.16 -1.80 36.16
N TYR A 255 -4.24 -1.07 35.90
CA TYR A 255 -4.86 -0.18 36.88
C TYR A 255 -6.28 -0.58 37.27
N ASN A 256 -6.87 -1.59 36.61
CA ASN A 256 -8.27 -1.98 36.79
C ASN A 256 -9.26 -0.82 36.53
N ILE A 257 -8.94 0.02 35.55
CA ILE A 257 -9.75 1.15 35.10
C ILE A 257 -10.06 0.93 33.63
N ASP A 258 -11.33 0.90 33.27
CA ASP A 258 -11.76 0.81 31.88
C ASP A 258 -12.00 2.21 31.34
N ILE A 259 -11.17 2.66 30.40
CA ILE A 259 -11.23 4.01 29.82
C ILE A 259 -11.97 4.03 28.48
N TYR A 260 -12.55 2.91 28.04
CA TYR A 260 -13.28 2.85 26.77
C TYR A 260 -14.71 3.38 26.95
N HIS A 261 -15.14 4.24 26.03
CA HIS A 261 -16.50 4.79 25.98
C HIS A 261 -17.21 4.40 24.67
N LEU A 262 -18.53 4.21 24.74
CA LEU A 262 -19.40 4.00 23.58
C LEU A 262 -18.87 2.92 22.61
N VAL A 263 -18.62 1.72 23.13
CA VAL A 263 -17.95 0.64 22.39
C VAL A 263 -18.73 0.27 21.12
N GLU A 264 -20.04 0.09 21.22
CA GLU A 264 -20.88 -0.33 20.10
C GLU A 264 -20.94 0.76 19.01
N GLU A 265 -21.04 2.03 19.41
CA GLU A 265 -21.05 3.17 18.51
C GLU A 265 -19.67 3.38 17.85
N CYS A 266 -18.58 3.20 18.60
CA CYS A 266 -17.23 3.23 18.06
C CYS A 266 -17.07 2.19 16.94
N VAL A 267 -17.55 0.96 17.13
CA VAL A 267 -17.50 -0.09 16.10
C VAL A 267 -18.25 0.33 14.82
N VAL A 268 -19.32 1.10 14.92
CA VAL A 268 -20.03 1.64 13.73
C VAL A 268 -19.17 2.68 13.02
N HIS A 269 -18.50 3.57 13.76
CA HIS A 269 -17.63 4.60 13.19
C HIS A 269 -16.34 4.01 12.60
N GLU A 270 -15.77 2.98 13.21
CA GLU A 270 -14.58 2.30 12.69
C GLU A 270 -14.77 1.72 11.28
N LYS A 271 -15.99 1.27 10.95
CA LYS A 271 -16.30 0.76 9.59
C LYS A 271 -16.22 1.84 8.51
N LYS A 272 -16.27 3.11 8.90
CA LYS A 272 -16.12 4.27 8.00
C LYS A 272 -14.67 4.68 7.81
N ILE A 273 -13.78 4.23 8.69
CA ILE A 273 -12.33 4.46 8.58
C ILE A 273 -11.80 3.51 7.51
N LYS A 274 -11.69 4.02 6.30
CA LYS A 274 -11.16 3.31 5.13
C LYS A 274 -10.07 4.15 4.50
N HIS A 275 -9.07 3.49 3.93
CA HIS A 275 -8.06 4.19 3.13
C HIS A 275 -8.73 4.94 1.96
N PRO A 276 -8.52 6.27 1.83
CA PRO A 276 -9.05 7.04 0.70
C PRO A 276 -8.39 6.60 -0.62
N VAL A 277 -9.17 6.58 -1.71
CA VAL A 277 -8.61 6.40 -3.08
C VAL A 277 -8.32 7.76 -3.71
N ILE A 278 -9.21 8.72 -3.46
CA ILE A 278 -9.08 10.12 -3.88
C ILE A 278 -9.12 10.98 -2.63
N PHE A 279 -8.11 11.82 -2.49
CA PHE A 279 -7.93 12.75 -1.38
C PHE A 279 -8.61 14.09 -1.67
N SER A 280 -9.94 14.10 -1.70
CA SER A 280 -10.72 15.34 -1.70
C SER A 280 -11.23 15.65 -0.30
N GLU A 281 -11.50 16.92 -0.01
CA GLU A 281 -12.11 17.35 1.26
C GLU A 281 -13.35 16.51 1.61
N GLN A 282 -14.21 16.24 0.62
CA GLN A 282 -15.42 15.45 0.80
C GLN A 282 -15.14 13.99 1.21
N ASN A 283 -14.17 13.33 0.55
CA ASN A 283 -13.85 11.94 0.82
C ASN A 283 -13.11 11.76 2.15
N ILE A 284 -12.26 12.73 2.51
CA ILE A 284 -11.48 12.71 3.74
C ILE A 284 -12.35 13.04 4.96
N SER A 285 -13.32 13.95 4.81
CA SER A 285 -14.19 14.41 5.89
C SER A 285 -14.86 13.25 6.65
N GLU A 286 -15.39 12.24 5.96
CA GLU A 286 -16.05 11.10 6.63
C GLU A 286 -15.05 10.31 7.51
N VAL A 287 -13.82 10.12 7.03
CA VAL A 287 -12.78 9.39 7.75
C VAL A 287 -12.28 10.18 8.96
N ILE A 288 -12.06 11.50 8.78
CA ILE A 288 -11.65 12.42 9.86
C ILE A 288 -12.71 12.50 10.95
N ASN A 289 -13.99 12.61 10.58
CA ASN A 289 -15.10 12.62 11.52
C ASN A 289 -15.17 11.30 12.31
N ALA A 290 -15.02 10.16 11.62
CA ALA A 290 -15.00 8.86 12.27
C ALA A 290 -13.80 8.73 13.23
N TYR A 291 -12.64 9.25 12.86
CA TYR A 291 -11.48 9.27 13.74
C TYR A 291 -11.64 10.14 14.97
N ASP A 292 -12.13 11.37 14.84
CA ASP A 292 -12.38 12.26 16.00
C ASP A 292 -13.32 11.57 17.00
N LYS A 293 -14.39 10.95 16.50
CA LYS A 293 -15.30 10.16 17.34
C LYS A 293 -14.63 8.97 18.02
N VAL A 294 -13.83 8.20 17.29
CA VAL A 294 -13.23 6.98 17.85
C VAL A 294 -12.02 7.28 18.76
N LEU A 295 -11.18 8.24 18.41
CA LEU A 295 -9.90 8.53 19.07
C LEU A 295 -9.99 9.63 20.13
N ILE A 296 -11.06 10.44 20.15
CA ILE A 296 -11.25 11.52 21.13
C ILE A 296 -12.53 11.30 21.93
N GLU A 297 -13.68 11.15 21.26
CA GLU A 297 -14.98 10.94 21.95
C GLU A 297 -15.10 9.51 22.53
N GLY A 298 -14.41 8.54 21.94
CA GLY A 298 -14.41 7.13 22.35
C GLY A 298 -13.63 6.82 23.64
N PHE A 299 -13.22 7.84 24.40
CA PHE A 299 -12.59 7.68 25.71
C PHE A 299 -13.50 8.20 26.82
N ASP A 300 -13.62 7.43 27.90
CA ASP A 300 -14.45 7.81 29.04
C ASP A 300 -13.69 8.83 29.89
N VAL A 301 -14.16 10.08 29.83
CA VAL A 301 -13.52 11.22 30.50
C VAL A 301 -13.50 11.06 32.02
N GLU A 302 -14.52 10.45 32.62
CA GLU A 302 -14.53 10.20 34.07
C GLU A 302 -13.51 9.14 34.47
N GLN A 303 -13.43 8.06 33.70
CA GLN A 303 -12.46 6.99 33.96
C GLN A 303 -11.02 7.44 33.67
N MET A 304 -10.81 8.27 32.65
CA MET A 304 -9.51 8.90 32.40
C MET A 304 -9.09 9.83 33.55
N ARG A 305 -10.01 10.57 34.17
CA ARG A 305 -9.69 11.36 35.38
C ARG A 305 -9.29 10.46 36.56
N LYS A 306 -9.98 9.34 36.77
CA LYS A 306 -9.58 8.35 37.79
C LYS A 306 -8.19 7.78 37.52
N LEU A 307 -7.86 7.51 36.25
CA LEU A 307 -6.53 7.08 35.85
C LEU A 307 -5.48 8.16 36.12
N TYR A 308 -5.76 9.41 35.75
CA TYR A 308 -4.89 10.54 36.06
C TYR A 308 -4.60 10.65 37.56
N GLU A 309 -5.64 10.57 38.40
CA GLU A 309 -5.50 10.60 39.86
C GLU A 309 -4.69 9.41 40.40
N LYS A 310 -4.74 8.26 39.71
CA LYS A 310 -3.94 7.08 40.05
C LYS A 310 -2.47 7.24 39.67
N LEU A 311 -2.17 7.92 38.56
CA LEU A 311 -0.82 8.16 38.05
C LEU A 311 -0.12 9.31 38.79
N TYR A 312 -0.86 10.35 39.18
CA TYR A 312 -0.32 11.54 39.86
C TYR A 312 -0.66 11.55 41.35
N CYS A 313 0.38 11.69 42.19
CA CYS A 313 0.18 12.00 43.60
C CYS A 313 -0.51 13.37 43.76
N GLU A 314 -1.31 13.53 44.82
CA GLU A 314 -2.17 14.72 45.01
C GLU A 314 -1.44 16.05 44.84
N GLN A 315 -0.20 16.14 45.31
CA GLN A 315 0.62 17.36 45.25
C GLN A 315 1.10 17.71 43.83
N LYS A 316 1.11 16.75 42.91
CA LYS A 316 1.52 16.93 41.52
C LYS A 316 0.34 17.08 40.56
N ARG A 317 -0.90 17.03 41.07
CA ARG A 317 -2.10 17.18 40.24
C ARG A 317 -2.28 18.65 39.86
N ASP A 318 -2.59 18.90 38.60
CA ASP A 318 -2.95 20.24 38.12
C ASP A 318 -4.27 20.68 38.75
N CYS A 319 -4.44 21.96 39.10
CA CYS A 319 -5.66 22.42 39.76
C CYS A 319 -6.92 22.37 38.85
N ASN A 320 -6.74 22.31 37.54
CA ASN A 320 -7.80 22.34 36.54
C ASN A 320 -8.10 20.98 35.89
N TYR A 321 -7.43 19.89 36.30
CA TYR A 321 -7.60 18.57 35.64
C TYR A 321 -9.06 18.09 35.56
N LYS A 322 -9.89 18.49 36.53
CA LYS A 322 -11.33 18.17 36.54
C LYS A 322 -12.12 18.79 35.38
N LYS A 323 -11.61 19.88 34.78
CA LYS A 323 -12.22 20.55 33.62
C LYS A 323 -11.70 20.02 32.29
N TRP A 324 -10.60 19.27 32.30
CA TRP A 324 -10.00 18.73 31.10
C TRP A 324 -10.91 17.69 30.43
N GLN A 325 -10.81 17.66 29.11
CA GLN A 325 -11.44 16.69 28.22
C GLN A 325 -10.39 15.71 27.68
N SER A 326 -10.82 14.79 26.81
CA SER A 326 -10.03 13.63 26.36
C SER A 326 -8.62 13.96 25.92
N ILE A 327 -8.43 14.90 24.99
CA ILE A 327 -7.09 15.22 24.45
C ILE A 327 -6.12 15.64 25.56
N LYS A 328 -6.55 16.54 26.45
CA LYS A 328 -5.68 17.06 27.53
C LYS A 328 -5.41 16.02 28.62
N LEU A 329 -6.37 15.14 28.89
CA LEU A 329 -6.17 14.00 29.79
C LEU A 329 -5.20 12.97 29.19
N LEU A 330 -5.33 12.66 27.90
CA LEU A 330 -4.41 11.79 27.17
C LEU A 330 -2.98 12.35 27.17
N GLU A 331 -2.81 13.66 26.95
CA GLU A 331 -1.50 14.33 27.03
C GLU A 331 -0.87 14.14 28.42
N ALA A 332 -1.64 14.37 29.49
CA ALA A 332 -1.15 14.20 30.85
C ALA A 332 -0.84 12.74 31.20
N ILE A 333 -1.67 11.79 30.73
CA ILE A 333 -1.41 10.36 30.89
C ILE A 333 -0.12 9.97 30.17
N LEU A 334 0.05 10.39 28.92
CA LEU A 334 1.26 10.12 28.13
C LEU A 334 2.50 10.69 28.81
N GLN A 335 2.42 11.91 29.35
CA GLN A 335 3.51 12.55 30.09
C GLN A 335 3.99 11.72 31.29
N MET A 336 3.08 11.05 32.00
CA MET A 336 3.48 10.15 33.09
C MET A 336 4.04 8.83 32.60
N LEU A 337 3.43 8.24 31.58
CA LEU A 337 3.91 6.99 31.01
C LEU A 337 5.32 7.15 30.40
N SER A 338 5.61 8.33 29.84
CA SER A 338 6.91 8.66 29.25
C SER A 338 7.98 9.11 30.25
N CYS A 339 7.68 9.22 31.55
CA CYS A 339 8.65 9.68 32.57
C CYS A 339 9.95 8.85 32.62
N THR A 340 9.93 7.62 32.11
CA THR A 340 11.09 6.72 32.04
C THR A 340 11.88 6.83 30.72
N VAL A 341 11.35 7.55 29.73
CA VAL A 341 11.95 7.74 28.41
C VAL A 341 12.53 9.14 28.33
N LEU A 342 13.86 9.23 28.33
CA LEU A 342 14.57 10.48 28.09
C LEU A 342 14.24 10.99 26.67
N SER A 343 14.06 12.31 26.52
CA SER A 343 13.88 13.05 25.25
C SER A 343 12.57 12.92 24.46
N MET A 344 11.47 12.48 25.06
CA MET A 344 10.15 12.49 24.38
C MET A 344 9.48 13.87 24.46
N ASP A 345 9.22 14.53 23.31
CA ASP A 345 8.38 15.73 23.25
C ASP A 345 6.89 15.33 23.16
N VAL A 346 6.27 15.24 24.32
CA VAL A 346 4.86 14.84 24.46
C VAL A 346 3.91 15.81 23.73
N ARG A 347 4.23 17.11 23.68
CA ARG A 347 3.36 18.08 23.00
C ARG A 347 3.36 17.85 21.49
N MET A 348 4.53 17.59 20.91
CA MET A 348 4.64 17.26 19.50
C MET A 348 3.94 15.93 19.17
N ILE A 349 4.06 14.93 20.02
CA ILE A 349 3.41 13.62 19.82
C ILE A 349 1.88 13.71 19.94
N MET A 350 1.37 14.60 20.81
CA MET A 350 -0.07 14.81 21.00
C MET A 350 -0.70 15.75 19.97
N SER A 351 0.09 16.56 19.25
CA SER A 351 -0.39 17.51 18.25
C SER A 351 -1.38 16.93 17.23
N PRO A 352 -1.23 15.70 16.68
CA PRO A 352 -2.20 15.15 15.74
C PRO A 352 -3.63 15.10 16.30
N LEU A 353 -3.86 14.79 17.58
CA LEU A 353 -5.24 14.82 18.10
C LEU A 353 -5.87 16.22 18.08
N TYR A 354 -5.08 17.27 18.23
CA TYR A 354 -5.56 18.65 18.08
C TYR A 354 -5.85 18.96 16.61
N ILE A 355 -4.99 18.51 15.69
CA ILE A 355 -5.20 18.69 14.26
C ILE A 355 -6.43 17.92 13.77
N LEU A 356 -6.57 16.65 14.15
CA LEU A 356 -7.77 15.85 13.90
C LEU A 356 -9.05 16.56 14.32
N HIS A 357 -9.05 17.15 15.53
CA HIS A 357 -10.20 17.88 16.04
C HIS A 357 -10.50 19.16 15.26
N ASP A 358 -9.46 19.96 14.96
CA ASP A 358 -9.58 21.17 14.14
C ASP A 358 -10.09 20.85 12.74
N TYR A 359 -9.62 19.75 12.16
CA TYR A 359 -9.99 19.29 10.82
C TYR A 359 -11.46 18.84 10.80
N ARG A 360 -11.92 18.12 11.84
CA ARG A 360 -13.34 17.81 12.04
C ARG A 360 -14.18 19.08 12.23
N ILE A 361 -13.70 20.07 12.98
CA ILE A 361 -14.40 21.37 13.12
C ILE A 361 -14.53 22.07 11.77
N PHE A 362 -13.46 22.08 10.98
CA PHE A 362 -13.43 22.69 9.65
C PHE A 362 -14.50 22.10 8.72
N PHE A 363 -14.68 20.77 8.72
CA PHE A 363 -15.65 20.11 7.86
C PHE A 363 -17.10 20.15 8.37
N ASP A 364 -17.32 20.02 9.68
CA ASP A 364 -18.66 19.82 10.24
C ASP A 364 -19.38 21.12 10.63
N HIS A 365 -18.66 22.22 10.85
CA HIS A 365 -19.23 23.44 11.45
C HIS A 365 -19.38 24.57 10.43
N LEU A 366 -20.46 25.34 10.57
CA LEU A 366 -20.58 26.63 9.90
C LEU A 366 -19.65 27.63 10.60
N LEU A 367 -18.62 28.09 9.89
CA LEU A 367 -17.59 28.98 10.41
C LEU A 367 -17.57 30.31 9.65
N SER A 368 -17.05 31.36 10.29
CA SER A 368 -16.70 32.59 9.58
C SER A 368 -15.46 32.35 8.72
N LEU A 369 -15.32 33.07 7.60
CA LEU A 369 -14.16 32.96 6.71
C LEU A 369 -12.84 33.12 7.46
N LYS A 370 -12.76 34.12 8.36
CA LYS A 370 -11.58 34.32 9.22
C LYS A 370 -11.23 33.07 10.04
N LYS A 371 -12.23 32.43 10.66
CA LYS A 371 -12.01 31.24 11.48
C LYS A 371 -11.62 30.03 10.63
N MET A 372 -12.16 29.91 9.42
CA MET A 372 -11.72 28.90 8.45
C MET A 372 -10.24 29.11 8.09
N ASP A 373 -9.84 30.33 7.74
CA ASP A 373 -8.45 30.64 7.38
C ASP A 373 -7.48 30.39 8.54
N ASP A 374 -7.87 30.72 9.77
CA ASP A 374 -7.06 30.47 10.96
C ASP A 374 -6.88 28.96 11.21
N ILE A 375 -7.92 28.14 11.05
CA ILE A 375 -7.82 26.67 11.16
C ILE A 375 -6.94 26.10 10.04
N LYS A 376 -7.17 26.50 8.79
CA LYS A 376 -6.34 26.07 7.65
C LYS A 376 -4.86 26.36 7.89
N ARG A 377 -4.55 27.59 8.33
CA ARG A 377 -3.18 28.01 8.66
C ARG A 377 -2.58 27.16 9.78
N HIS A 378 -3.33 26.93 10.85
CA HIS A 378 -2.87 26.11 11.97
C HIS A 378 -2.55 24.66 11.55
N ILE A 379 -3.40 24.04 10.72
CA ILE A 379 -3.18 22.69 10.19
C ILE A 379 -1.90 22.66 9.33
N VAL A 380 -1.78 23.59 8.38
CA VAL A 380 -0.64 23.66 7.45
C VAL A 380 0.68 23.87 8.22
N GLU A 381 0.72 24.83 9.14
CA GLU A 381 1.91 25.15 9.94
C GLU A 381 2.30 23.99 10.87
N THR A 382 1.33 23.32 11.49
CA THR A 382 1.61 22.22 12.43
C THR A 382 2.10 20.97 11.70
N LEU A 383 1.48 20.63 10.58
CA LEU A 383 1.87 19.46 9.78
C LEU A 383 3.12 19.72 8.93
N GLY A 384 3.45 20.99 8.64
CA GLY A 384 4.61 21.35 7.84
C GLY A 384 4.43 21.09 6.34
N VAL A 385 3.18 21.09 5.88
CA VAL A 385 2.82 20.89 4.47
C VAL A 385 2.82 22.23 3.72
N SER A 386 2.79 22.18 2.39
CA SER A 386 2.94 23.39 1.57
C SER A 386 1.68 24.26 1.48
N SER A 387 0.50 23.64 1.37
CA SER A 387 -0.79 24.31 1.21
C SER A 387 -1.90 23.47 1.83
N PHE A 388 -3.01 24.13 2.20
CA PHE A 388 -4.22 23.42 2.59
C PHE A 388 -4.85 22.67 1.40
N ASP A 389 -4.54 23.04 0.16
CA ASP A 389 -5.10 22.37 -1.03
C ASP A 389 -4.49 20.99 -1.28
N GLU A 390 -3.32 20.68 -0.68
CA GLU A 390 -2.61 19.40 -0.75
C GLU A 390 -3.20 18.38 0.24
N GLN A 391 -4.47 18.01 0.03
CA GLN A 391 -5.23 17.15 0.94
C GLN A 391 -4.60 15.75 1.12
N GLU A 392 -3.94 15.21 0.11
CA GLU A 392 -3.22 13.92 0.21
C GLU A 392 -2.02 14.02 1.16
N GLU A 393 -1.25 15.11 1.07
CA GLU A 393 -0.09 15.36 1.93
C GLU A 393 -0.54 15.57 3.39
N ILE A 394 -1.57 16.38 3.61
CA ILE A 394 -2.17 16.63 4.93
C ILE A 394 -2.65 15.34 5.56
N TYR A 395 -3.47 14.57 4.84
CA TYR A 395 -4.04 13.34 5.36
C TYR A 395 -2.93 12.34 5.70
N SER A 396 -1.99 12.12 4.78
CA SER A 396 -0.91 11.16 4.96
C SER A 396 -0.04 11.50 6.17
N GLU A 397 0.30 12.78 6.35
CA GLU A 397 1.10 13.22 7.49
C GLU A 397 0.32 13.13 8.81
N GLU A 398 -0.97 13.46 8.82
CA GLU A 398 -1.84 13.34 10.01
C GLU A 398 -1.98 11.86 10.44
N ILE A 399 -2.29 10.96 9.50
CA ILE A 399 -2.36 9.51 9.78
C ILE A 399 -1.01 8.98 10.28
N ARG A 400 0.10 9.41 9.67
CA ARG A 400 1.45 9.01 10.13
C ARG A 400 1.70 9.44 11.59
N ARG A 401 1.35 10.68 11.95
CA ARG A 401 1.53 11.21 13.32
C ARG A 401 0.58 10.56 14.33
N LEU A 402 -0.68 10.32 13.96
CA LEU A 402 -1.61 9.53 14.78
C LEU A 402 -1.08 8.10 15.00
N GLY A 403 -0.50 7.48 13.97
CA GLY A 403 0.18 6.19 14.05
C GLY A 403 1.26 6.17 15.13
N ILE A 404 2.16 7.15 15.09
CA ILE A 404 3.23 7.30 16.10
C ILE A 404 2.66 7.50 17.50
N LEU A 405 1.65 8.36 17.65
CA LEU A 405 1.02 8.65 18.94
C LEU A 405 0.43 7.38 19.57
N PHE A 406 -0.37 6.63 18.83
CA PHE A 406 -1.03 5.44 19.37
C PHE A 406 -0.06 4.28 19.55
N ASP A 407 1.00 4.17 18.75
CA ASP A 407 2.09 3.24 19.01
C ASP A 407 2.82 3.57 20.32
N CYS A 408 3.09 4.85 20.60
CA CYS A 408 3.64 5.28 21.88
C CYS A 408 2.73 4.87 23.05
N PHE A 409 1.42 5.11 22.94
CA PHE A 409 0.47 4.67 23.96
C PHE A 409 0.47 3.15 24.15
N ALA A 410 0.46 2.38 23.06
CA ALA A 410 0.47 0.93 23.11
C ALA A 410 1.75 0.36 23.76
N ILE A 411 2.91 0.95 23.47
CA ILE A 411 4.21 0.53 24.00
C ILE A 411 4.35 0.94 25.47
N LEU A 412 4.10 2.20 25.81
CA LEU A 412 4.37 2.75 27.15
C LEU A 412 3.35 2.33 28.22
N SER A 413 2.18 1.85 27.80
CA SER A 413 1.16 1.35 28.73
C SER A 413 1.38 -0.08 29.22
N LYS A 414 2.28 -0.83 28.60
CA LYS A 414 2.71 -2.16 29.07
C LYS A 414 3.19 -2.09 30.52
#